data_AF-F0IE13-F1
#
_entry.id   AF-F0IE13-F1
#
_cell.length_a   1.000
_cell.length_b   1.000
_cell.length_c   1.000
_cell.angle_alpha   90.00
_cell.angle_beta   90.00
_cell.angle_gamma   90.00
#
_symmetry.space_group_name_H-M   'P 1'
#
loop_
_entity.id
_entity.type
_entity.pdbx_description
1 polymer ?
#
loop_
_entity_poly.entity_id
_entity_poly.type
_entity_poly.pdbx_seq_one_letter_code
_entity_poly.pdbx_strand_id
1 'polypeptide(L)'
;MSLLYIHFGKFSAILYLLATISLSQVGIYLFYFNKWVVFPNTVVMLLSVLFLPVCYLGYYKRYLVIYRVALWFILLSFSSMVFLRFEEVVAKQFEKGVISLLDRNTAISIGEPLLLGVLFIFFLIFGTIFDRIIKTKDK
;
A
#
# COMPACT_ATOMS: atom_id res chain seq x y z
N MET A 1 25.37 -12.48 3.89
CA MET A 1 23.98 -12.19 3.46
C MET A 1 23.70 -10.72 3.80
N SER A 2 23.41 -9.85 2.82
CA SER A 2 23.26 -8.41 3.11
C SER A 2 22.05 -8.16 4.02
N LEU A 3 22.13 -7.14 4.89
CA LEU A 3 21.08 -6.75 5.85
C LEU A 3 19.73 -6.48 5.17
N LEU A 4 19.79 -5.98 3.93
CA LEU A 4 18.67 -5.72 3.03
C LEU A 4 17.94 -6.99 2.58
N TYR A 5 18.63 -8.14 2.61
CA TYR A 5 18.07 -9.43 2.23
C TYR A 5 17.16 -10.01 3.32
N ILE A 6 17.41 -9.67 4.58
CA ILE A 6 16.73 -10.21 5.77
C ILE A 6 15.57 -9.30 6.22
N HIS A 7 15.64 -8.00 5.91
CA HIS A 7 14.67 -7.00 6.34
C HIS A 7 14.00 -6.26 5.16
N PHE A 8 13.82 -6.96 4.03
CA PHE A 8 13.31 -6.38 2.80
C PHE A 8 11.91 -5.79 2.97
N GLY A 9 11.01 -6.49 3.66
CA GLY A 9 9.63 -6.06 3.88
C GLY A 9 9.56 -4.79 4.73
N LYS A 10 10.33 -4.73 5.84
CA LYS A 10 10.43 -3.52 6.66
C LYS A 10 11.02 -2.35 5.87
N PHE A 11 12.09 -2.59 5.13
CA PHE A 11 12.73 -1.57 4.31
C PHE A 11 11.79 -1.07 3.20
N SER A 12 10.99 -1.97 2.62
CA SER A 12 9.99 -1.63 1.60
C SER A 12 8.90 -0.71 2.16
N ALA A 13 8.46 -0.92 3.40
CA ALA A 13 7.50 -0.01 4.04
C ALA A 13 8.07 1.41 4.25
N ILE A 14 9.34 1.51 4.65
CA ILE A 14 10.03 2.81 4.82
C ILE A 14 10.21 3.49 3.46
N LEU A 15 10.68 2.76 2.45
CA LEU A 15 10.83 3.29 1.10
C LEU A 15 9.48 3.71 0.51
N TYR A 16 8.41 2.94 0.76
CA TYR A 16 7.06 3.30 0.35
C TYR A 16 6.62 4.64 0.94
N LEU A 17 6.87 4.87 2.24
CA LEU A 17 6.52 6.13 2.90
C LEU A 17 7.31 7.30 2.29
N LEU A 18 8.63 7.13 2.12
CA LEU A 18 9.48 8.15 1.49
C LEU A 18 9.01 8.46 0.07
N ALA A 19 8.78 7.43 -0.75
CA ALA A 19 8.31 7.60 -2.12
C ALA A 19 6.95 8.32 -2.18
N THR A 20 6.04 7.98 -1.28
CA THR A 20 4.71 8.63 -1.22
C THR A 20 4.82 10.11 -0.88
N ILE A 21 5.63 10.45 0.13
CA ILE A 21 5.86 11.86 0.53
C ILE A 21 6.52 12.61 -0.62
N SER A 22 7.55 12.04 -1.24
CA SER A 22 8.24 12.68 -2.38
C SER A 22 7.32 12.89 -3.57
N LEU A 23 6.47 11.91 -3.92
CA LEU A 23 5.51 12.04 -5.02
C LEU A 23 4.45 13.09 -4.72
N SER A 24 3.97 13.15 -3.48
CA SER A 24 3.01 14.17 -3.03
C SER A 24 3.56 15.59 -3.19
N GLN A 25 4.86 15.82 -2.95
CA GLN A 25 5.49 17.12 -3.17
C GLN A 25 5.52 17.57 -4.63
N VAL A 26 5.46 16.63 -5.59
CA VAL A 26 5.43 16.89 -7.03
C VAL A 26 3.98 16.91 -7.57
N GLY A 27 2.97 16.81 -6.69
CA GLY A 27 1.56 16.76 -7.08
C GLY A 27 1.13 15.42 -7.70
N ILE A 28 1.94 14.37 -7.55
CA ILE A 28 1.61 13.01 -7.99
C ILE A 28 1.02 12.26 -6.80
N TYR A 29 -0.29 12.10 -6.81
CA TYR A 29 -1.01 11.38 -5.77
C TYR A 29 -1.11 9.89 -6.07
N LEU A 30 -1.14 9.07 -5.00
CA LEU A 30 -1.22 7.61 -5.09
C LEU A 30 -2.46 7.10 -5.83
N PHE A 31 -3.57 7.83 -5.81
CA PHE A 31 -4.79 7.42 -6.52
C PHE A 31 -4.60 7.40 -8.05
N TYR A 32 -3.66 8.17 -8.59
CA TYR A 32 -3.33 8.08 -10.02
C TYR A 32 -2.91 6.67 -10.36
N PHE A 33 -2.14 5.99 -9.50
CA PHE A 33 -1.67 4.62 -9.74
C PHE A 33 -2.82 3.63 -10.01
N ASN A 34 -3.96 3.79 -9.34
CA ASN A 34 -5.16 2.95 -9.59
C ASN A 34 -5.78 3.23 -10.98
N LYS A 35 -5.62 4.44 -11.52
CA LYS A 35 -6.01 4.77 -12.90
C LYS A 35 -5.10 4.11 -13.95
N TRP A 36 -3.82 3.91 -13.62
CA TRP A 36 -2.86 3.22 -14.50
C TRP A 36 -2.96 1.69 -14.40
N VAL A 37 -3.39 1.18 -13.24
CA VAL A 37 -3.47 -0.25 -12.95
C VAL A 37 -4.93 -0.70 -12.97
N VAL A 38 -5.34 -1.37 -14.05
CA VAL A 38 -6.73 -1.79 -14.31
C VAL A 38 -7.14 -3.02 -13.50
N PHE A 39 -6.79 -3.10 -12.21
CA PHE A 39 -7.29 -4.19 -11.36
C PHE A 39 -8.59 -3.76 -10.67
N PRO A 40 -9.65 -4.58 -10.70
CA PRO A 40 -10.84 -4.31 -9.90
C PRO A 40 -10.47 -4.23 -8.42
N ASN A 41 -11.07 -3.29 -7.69
CA ASN A 41 -10.87 -3.14 -6.24
C ASN A 41 -11.04 -4.48 -5.48
N THR A 42 -11.97 -5.33 -5.91
CA THR A 42 -12.20 -6.68 -5.34
C THR A 42 -10.99 -7.59 -5.52
N VAL A 43 -10.33 -7.53 -6.68
CA VAL A 43 -9.14 -8.34 -6.99
C VAL A 43 -7.95 -7.85 -6.19
N VAL A 44 -7.76 -6.54 -6.07
CA VAL A 44 -6.68 -5.96 -5.24
C VAL A 44 -6.83 -6.40 -3.78
N MET A 45 -8.04 -6.32 -3.23
CA MET A 45 -8.33 -6.78 -1.87
C MET A 45 -8.02 -8.27 -1.70
N LEU A 46 -8.46 -9.11 -2.64
CA LEU A 46 -8.22 -10.55 -2.60
C LEU A 46 -6.72 -10.88 -2.64
N LEU A 47 -5.97 -10.23 -3.52
CA LEU A 47 -4.52 -10.40 -3.63
C LEU A 47 -3.81 -9.98 -2.34
N SER A 48 -4.18 -8.84 -1.75
CA SER A 48 -3.59 -8.36 -0.49
C SER A 48 -3.80 -9.34 0.67
N VAL A 49 -4.98 -9.95 0.77
CA VAL A 49 -5.31 -10.91 1.83
C VAL A 49 -4.60 -12.25 1.61
N LEU A 50 -4.61 -12.76 0.37
CA LEU A 50 -4.07 -14.08 0.05
C LEU A 50 -2.55 -14.11 -0.11
N PHE A 51 -1.90 -12.96 -0.31
CA PHE A 51 -0.48 -12.90 -0.59
C PHE A 51 0.39 -13.53 0.50
N LEU A 52 0.15 -13.23 1.78
CA LEU A 52 0.94 -13.81 2.87
C LEU A 52 0.75 -15.34 2.98
N PRO A 53 -0.48 -15.88 2.97
CA PRO A 53 -0.72 -17.33 2.88
C PRO A 53 -0.03 -18.00 1.68
N VAL A 54 -0.14 -17.40 0.49
CA VAL A 54 0.48 -17.91 -0.74
C VAL A 54 2.00 -17.86 -0.63
N CYS A 55 2.57 -16.78 -0.09
CA CYS A 55 3.99 -16.69 0.20
C CYS A 55 4.44 -17.79 1.18
N TYR A 56 3.65 -18.06 2.22
CA TYR A 56 4.01 -19.08 3.21
C TYR A 56 3.99 -20.51 2.64
N LEU A 57 2.96 -20.85 1.86
CA LEU A 57 2.78 -22.19 1.29
C LEU A 57 3.68 -22.44 0.07
N GLY A 58 3.76 -21.45 -0.82
CA GLY A 58 4.44 -21.57 -2.11
C GLY A 58 5.91 -21.13 -2.11
N TYR A 59 6.47 -20.73 -0.96
CA TYR A 59 7.83 -20.19 -0.92
C TYR A 59 8.84 -21.14 -1.56
N TYR A 60 9.46 -20.66 -2.65
CA TYR A 60 10.61 -21.26 -3.28
C TYR A 60 11.69 -20.20 -3.43
N LYS A 61 12.91 -20.50 -2.97
CA LYS A 61 14.05 -19.56 -2.97
C LYS A 61 14.33 -18.95 -4.35
N ARG A 62 14.09 -19.72 -5.42
CA ARG A 62 14.25 -19.29 -6.82
C ARG A 62 13.29 -18.17 -7.23
N TYR A 63 12.13 -18.06 -6.58
CA TYR A 63 11.10 -17.06 -6.90
C TYR A 63 11.06 -15.89 -5.91
N LEU A 64 12.06 -15.76 -5.03
CA LEU A 64 12.12 -14.70 -4.03
C LEU A 64 12.08 -13.28 -4.64
N VAL A 65 12.68 -13.08 -5.81
CA VAL A 65 12.56 -11.79 -6.54
C VAL A 65 11.12 -11.51 -6.95
N ILE A 66 10.39 -12.52 -7.43
CA ILE A 66 8.98 -12.39 -7.82
C ILE A 66 8.13 -12.02 -6.61
N TYR A 67 8.32 -12.68 -5.47
CA TYR A 67 7.61 -12.35 -4.23
C TYR A 67 7.90 -10.92 -3.75
N ARG A 68 9.14 -10.44 -3.89
CA ARG A 68 9.51 -9.06 -3.54
C ARG A 68 8.85 -8.03 -4.46
N VAL A 69 8.84 -8.28 -5.76
CA VAL A 69 8.16 -7.39 -6.72
C VAL A 69 6.64 -7.41 -6.50
N ALA A 70 6.07 -8.59 -6.26
CA ALA A 70 4.65 -8.75 -5.96
C ALA A 70 4.25 -8.03 -4.65
N LEU A 71 5.10 -8.07 -3.62
CA LEU A 71 4.90 -7.29 -2.39
C LEU A 71 4.74 -5.80 -2.73
N TRP A 72 5.70 -5.22 -3.45
CA TRP A 72 5.63 -3.81 -3.87
C TRP A 72 4.38 -3.48 -4.66
N PHE A 73 4.03 -4.35 -5.62
CA PHE A 73 2.85 -4.18 -6.46
C PHE A 73 1.56 -4.17 -5.63
N ILE A 74 1.43 -5.07 -4.67
CA ILE A 74 0.27 -5.19 -3.79
C ILE A 74 0.17 -3.98 -2.86
N LEU A 75 1.28 -3.55 -2.26
CA LEU A 75 1.30 -2.38 -1.37
C LEU A 75 0.85 -1.12 -2.11
N LEU A 76 1.39 -0.88 -3.32
CA LEU A 76 1.00 0.26 -4.14
C LEU A 76 -0.47 0.19 -4.58
N SER A 77 -0.91 -0.98 -5.06
CA SER A 77 -2.28 -1.18 -5.54
C SER A 77 -3.30 -1.00 -4.41
N PHE A 78 -3.05 -1.62 -3.24
CA PHE A 78 -3.92 -1.50 -2.08
C PHE A 78 -4.00 -0.07 -1.56
N SER A 79 -2.86 0.61 -1.46
CA SER A 79 -2.82 2.01 -1.06
C SER A 79 -3.61 2.89 -2.02
N SER A 80 -3.38 2.74 -3.33
CA SER A 80 -4.07 3.52 -4.35
C SER A 80 -5.59 3.32 -4.32
N MET A 81 -6.05 2.09 -4.05
CA MET A 81 -7.47 1.78 -3.85
C MET A 81 -8.04 2.49 -2.61
N VAL A 82 -7.30 2.48 -1.50
CA VAL A 82 -7.73 3.11 -0.24
C VAL A 82 -7.84 4.62 -0.37
N PHE A 83 -6.84 5.28 -0.98
CA PHE A 83 -6.88 6.72 -1.25
C PHE A 83 -8.00 7.10 -2.22
N LEU A 84 -8.17 6.33 -3.30
CA LEU A 84 -9.25 6.58 -4.27
C LEU A 84 -10.63 6.44 -3.62
N ARG A 85 -10.84 5.43 -2.77
CA ARG A 85 -12.08 5.27 -2.01
C ARG A 85 -12.33 6.41 -1.04
N PHE A 86 -11.28 6.88 -0.36
CA PHE A 86 -11.38 8.03 0.52
C PHE A 86 -11.83 9.29 -0.24
N GLU A 87 -11.18 9.58 -1.37
CA GLU A 87 -11.53 10.73 -2.21
C GLU A 87 -12.96 10.62 -2.79
N GLU A 88 -13.37 9.44 -3.27
CA GLU A 88 -14.73 9.18 -3.74
C GLU A 88 -15.79 9.44 -2.67
N VAL A 89 -15.53 9.02 -1.43
CA VAL A 89 -16.46 9.23 -0.31
C VAL A 89 -16.57 10.72 0.00
N VAL A 90 -15.45 11.43 0.08
CA VAL A 90 -15.43 12.88 0.33
C VAL A 90 -16.12 13.64 -0.80
N ALA A 91 -15.85 13.28 -2.06
CA ALA A 91 -16.49 13.88 -3.23
C ALA A 91 -18.01 13.67 -3.22
N LYS A 92 -18.48 12.45 -2.90
CA LYS A 92 -19.93 12.16 -2.79
C LYS A 92 -20.62 12.95 -1.69
N GLN A 93 -19.96 13.17 -0.55
CA GLN A 93 -20.54 13.99 0.53
C GLN A 93 -20.65 15.46 0.10
N PHE A 94 -19.66 15.96 -0.65
CA PHE A 94 -19.68 17.31 -1.20
C PHE A 94 -20.77 17.48 -2.28
N GLU A 95 -20.88 16.54 -3.22
CA GLU A 95 -21.91 16.56 -4.27
C GLU A 95 -23.33 16.50 -3.71
N LYS A 96 -23.53 15.80 -2.58
CA LYS A 96 -24.81 15.76 -1.86
C LYS A 96 -25.10 17.03 -1.04
N GLY A 97 -24.19 18.01 -1.02
CA GLY A 97 -24.30 19.22 -0.22
C GLY A 97 -24.22 18.99 1.29
N VAL A 98 -23.74 17.82 1.73
CA VAL A 98 -23.62 17.49 3.16
C VAL A 98 -22.46 18.24 3.80
N ILE A 99 -21.41 18.52 3.02
CA ILE A 99 -20.21 19.23 3.46
C ILE A 99 -19.92 20.41 2.54
N SER A 100 -19.40 21.51 3.10
CA SER A 100 -18.99 22.67 2.30
C SER A 100 -17.68 22.43 1.55
N LEU A 101 -17.31 23.33 0.64
CA LEU A 101 -16.00 23.30 -0.04
C LEU A 101 -14.84 23.40 0.96
N LEU A 102 -15.01 24.21 2.01
CA LEU A 102 -14.00 24.36 3.06
C LEU A 102 -13.84 23.07 3.87
N ASP A 103 -14.95 22.43 4.21
CA ASP A 103 -14.96 21.15 4.94
C ASP A 103 -14.36 20.03 4.09
N ARG A 104 -14.64 20.02 2.78
CA ARG A 104 -14.04 19.08 1.83
C ARG A 104 -12.51 19.20 1.81
N ASN A 105 -12.00 20.41 1.64
CA ASN A 105 -10.55 20.65 1.59
C ASN A 105 -9.88 20.32 2.93
N THR A 106 -10.54 20.63 4.05
CA THR A 106 -10.08 20.29 5.39
C THR A 106 -10.04 18.78 5.60
N ALA A 107 -11.08 18.06 5.17
CA ALA A 107 -11.15 16.61 5.24
C ALA A 107 -10.02 15.94 4.45
N ILE A 108 -9.73 16.41 3.22
CA ILE A 108 -8.62 15.89 2.41
C ILE A 108 -7.27 16.21 3.06
N SER A 109 -7.06 17.47 3.44
CA SER A 109 -5.78 17.94 4.01
C SER A 109 -5.38 17.22 5.31
N ILE A 110 -6.35 16.80 6.13
CA ILE A 110 -6.10 16.09 7.39
C ILE A 110 -6.19 14.58 7.21
N GLY A 111 -7.14 14.13 6.37
CA GLY A 111 -7.42 12.72 6.15
C GLY A 111 -6.32 12.00 5.38
N GLU A 112 -5.73 12.63 4.37
CA GLU A 112 -4.65 12.01 3.58
C GLU A 112 -3.40 11.67 4.43
N PRO A 113 -2.84 12.58 5.25
CA PRO A 113 -1.72 12.25 6.13
C PRO A 113 -2.06 11.16 7.15
N LEU A 114 -3.27 11.19 7.72
CA LEU A 114 -3.70 10.22 8.72
C LEU A 114 -3.85 8.82 8.10
N LEU A 115 -4.47 8.75 6.91
CA LEU A 115 -4.61 7.51 6.15
C LEU A 115 -3.26 6.95 5.73
N LEU A 116 -2.32 7.81 5.32
CA LEU A 116 -0.94 7.42 5.03
C LEU A 116 -0.27 6.80 6.25
N GLY A 117 -0.43 7.40 7.44
CA GLY A 117 0.11 6.89 8.69
C GLY A 117 -0.43 5.49 9.03
N VAL A 118 -1.74 5.28 8.89
CA VAL A 118 -2.37 3.97 9.12
C VAL A 118 -1.86 2.93 8.12
N LEU A 119 -1.80 3.28 6.83
CA LEU A 119 -1.27 2.39 5.78
C LEU A 119 0.20 2.03 6.02
N PHE A 120 1.01 2.98 6.50
CA PHE A 120 2.40 2.73 6.83
C PHE A 120 2.55 1.71 7.96
N ILE A 121 1.77 1.83 9.05
CA ILE A 121 1.78 0.85 10.14
C ILE A 121 1.36 -0.52 9.63
N PHE A 122 0.30 -0.57 8.82
CA PHE A 122 -0.15 -1.82 8.20
C PHE A 122 0.95 -2.46 7.34
N PHE A 123 1.65 -1.67 6.52
CA PHE A 123 2.74 -2.14 5.67
C PHE A 123 3.98 -2.58 6.46
N LEU A 124 4.29 -1.94 7.59
CA LEU A 124 5.34 -2.38 8.50
C LEU A 124 5.03 -3.77 9.08
N ILE A 125 3.80 -3.99 9.53
CA ILE A 125 3.37 -5.30 10.05
C ILE A 125 3.43 -6.34 8.94
N PHE A 126 2.84 -6.03 7.79
CA PHE A 126 2.78 -6.92 6.63
C PHE A 126 4.18 -7.31 6.13
N GLY A 127 5.07 -6.33 5.97
CA GLY A 127 6.47 -6.53 5.60
C GLY A 127 7.25 -7.32 6.64
N THR A 128 6.98 -7.12 7.94
CA THR A 128 7.61 -7.90 9.02
C THR A 128 7.20 -9.37 8.96
N ILE A 129 5.93 -9.66 8.68
CA ILE A 129 5.45 -11.04 8.50
C ILE A 129 6.12 -11.67 7.29
N PHE A 130 6.18 -10.96 6.17
CA PHE A 130 6.87 -11.40 4.95
C PHE A 130 8.35 -11.75 5.22
N ASP A 131 9.10 -10.87 5.89
CA ASP A 131 10.50 -11.11 6.27
C ASP A 131 10.64 -12.35 7.15
N ARG A 132 9.70 -12.57 8.08
CA ARG A 132 9.70 -13.74 8.96
C ARG A 132 9.46 -15.04 8.18
N ILE A 133 8.55 -15.04 7.22
CA ILE A 133 8.27 -16.19 6.34
C ILE A 133 9.55 -16.58 5.58
N ILE A 134 10.19 -15.61 4.93
CA ILE A 134 11.45 -15.83 4.19
C ILE A 134 12.51 -16.40 5.12
N LYS A 135 12.74 -15.76 6.27
CA LYS A 135 13.78 -16.20 7.23
C LYS A 135 13.53 -17.60 7.78
N THR A 136 12.26 -18.04 7.87
CA THR A 136 11.91 -19.37 8.39
C THR A 136 12.17 -20.45 7.34
N LYS A 137 11.99 -20.14 6.06
CA LYS A 137 12.12 -21.09 4.95
C LYS A 137 13.51 -21.12 4.30
N ASP A 138 14.33 -20.09 4.53
CA ASP A 138 15.74 -20.04 4.09
C ASP A 138 16.73 -20.68 5.09
N LYS A 139 16.24 -21.12 6.26
CA LYS A 139 16.97 -21.99 7.20
C LYS A 139 16.87 -23.44 6.75
#